data_AF-A0A2T2R673-F1
#
_entry.id   AF-A0A2T2R673-F1
#
_cell.length_a   1.000
_cell.length_b   1.000
_cell.length_c   1.000
_cell.angle_alpha   90.00
_cell.angle_beta   90.00
_cell.angle_gamma   90.00
#
_symmetry.space_group_name_H-M   'P 1'
#
loop_
_entity.id
_entity.type
_entity.pdbx_description
1 polymer ?
#
loop_
_entity_poly.entity_id
_entity_poly.type
_entity_poly.pdbx_seq_one_letter_code
_entity_poly.pdbx_strand_id
1 'polypeptide(L)'
;MALAEVGAEPERFGQAPATFHERNAQRARYQPAGMLTTSTHDTKRGEDVRLRIAALTEMPRAWADAVRRWRAAHAPLVTSTSAGPAPDPATQHLIYQTLVGVWAPRPVRATRESLTHRVGAYLVKATREAGWRTTHAQPDAAFEAGVTGFAAALLADDAFVAELDAIAGRANEVAMVASLAQVVLRSLSPGVPDTYQGCEGWEDSLVDPDNRRPVDLDHAAVELAAAEATDVARLLATRGDGRIKRRVLAQCLRARQAWRACAGADAGYTPLAVSGDWADHVVAFARTAPDGDALVVLASRLPGRVMGADAAHDPGELGPPVGTTWGDTTVAVPEAMRGRQWTDCLGGPGAPAAAHWALCDVLATLPVALLAAKGRTP
;
A
#
# COMPACT_ATOMS: atom_id res chain seq x y z
N MET A 1 8.33 -9.85 5.22
CA MET A 1 8.66 -8.75 6.16
C MET A 1 7.60 -7.65 6.29
N ALA A 2 6.59 -7.55 5.40
CA ALA A 2 5.57 -6.49 5.48
C ALA A 2 4.79 -6.46 6.82
N LEU A 3 4.61 -7.62 7.46
CA LEU A 3 3.89 -7.78 8.73
C LEU A 3 4.77 -7.60 9.98
N ALA A 4 6.10 -7.54 9.83
CA ALA A 4 7.03 -7.37 10.93
C ALA A 4 7.20 -5.88 11.25
N GLU A 5 6.17 -5.33 11.90
CA GLU A 5 6.00 -3.90 12.15
C GLU A 5 5.63 -3.63 13.62
N VAL A 6 5.85 -2.39 14.08
CA VAL A 6 5.51 -1.99 15.46
C VAL A 6 4.01 -2.16 15.70
N GLY A 7 3.66 -2.90 16.76
CA GLY A 7 2.27 -3.19 17.11
C GLY A 7 1.59 -4.27 16.28
N ALA A 8 2.32 -4.95 15.39
CA ALA A 8 1.79 -6.09 14.63
C ALA A 8 1.99 -7.43 15.36
N GLU A 9 1.19 -8.42 14.97
CA GLU A 9 1.29 -9.83 15.34
C GLU A 9 1.65 -10.63 14.06
N PRO A 10 2.95 -10.78 13.73
CA PRO A 10 3.39 -11.33 12.42
C PRO A 10 2.91 -12.75 12.13
N GLU A 11 2.55 -13.52 13.16
CA GLU A 11 1.91 -14.83 13.07
C GLU A 11 0.54 -14.79 12.41
N ARG A 12 -0.13 -13.63 12.36
CA ARG A 12 -1.40 -13.43 11.66
C ARG A 12 -1.16 -12.94 10.24
N PHE A 13 -0.95 -13.89 9.32
CA PHE A 13 -0.54 -13.59 7.93
C PHE A 13 -1.52 -12.73 7.12
N GLY A 14 -2.83 -12.89 7.34
CA GLY A 14 -3.86 -12.15 6.60
C GLY A 14 -5.18 -12.14 7.35
N GLN A 15 -6.09 -11.26 6.93
CA GLN A 15 -7.41 -11.11 7.55
C GLN A 15 -8.51 -11.05 6.48
N ALA A 16 -9.66 -11.63 6.81
CA ALA A 16 -10.86 -11.54 6.00
C ALA A 16 -11.50 -10.15 6.11
N PRO A 17 -12.25 -9.68 5.09
CA PRO A 17 -13.00 -8.42 5.16
C PRO A 17 -13.91 -8.32 6.40
N ALA A 18 -14.54 -9.42 6.80
CA ALA A 18 -15.39 -9.48 8.00
C ALA A 18 -14.64 -9.03 9.27
N THR A 19 -13.39 -9.48 9.47
CA THR A 19 -12.56 -9.07 10.62
C THR A 19 -12.21 -7.58 10.56
N PHE A 20 -11.94 -7.05 9.37
CA PHE A 20 -11.71 -5.60 9.18
C PHE A 20 -12.96 -4.80 9.57
N HIS A 21 -14.14 -5.24 9.16
CA HIS A 21 -15.41 -4.59 9.49
C HIS A 21 -15.73 -4.66 10.98
N GLU A 22 -15.53 -5.82 11.61
CA GLU A 22 -15.72 -5.98 13.06
C GLU A 22 -14.83 -5.03 13.86
N ARG A 23 -13.53 -4.93 13.50
CA ARG A 23 -12.59 -4.01 14.15
C ARG A 23 -12.98 -2.55 13.96
N ASN A 24 -13.51 -2.18 12.80
CA ASN A 24 -14.00 -0.82 12.56
C ASN A 24 -15.28 -0.51 13.33
N ALA A 25 -16.20 -1.47 13.46
CA ALA A 25 -17.39 -1.32 14.29
C ALA A 25 -17.03 -1.13 15.78
N GLN A 26 -16.07 -1.93 16.28
CA GLN A 26 -15.54 -1.76 17.64
C GLN A 26 -14.86 -0.38 17.80
N ARG A 27 -14.07 0.05 16.82
CA ARG A 27 -13.43 1.37 16.82
C ARG A 27 -14.44 2.51 16.83
N ALA A 28 -15.49 2.44 16.00
CA ALA A 28 -16.56 3.44 15.99
C ALA A 28 -17.22 3.58 17.38
N ARG A 29 -17.36 2.48 18.12
CA ARG A 29 -17.98 2.47 19.44
C ARG A 29 -17.06 2.94 20.56
N TYR A 30 -15.80 2.49 20.57
CA TYR A 30 -14.92 2.63 21.74
C TYR A 30 -13.77 3.61 21.55
N GLN A 31 -13.36 3.88 20.31
CA GLN A 31 -12.25 4.78 19.98
C GLN A 31 -12.57 5.64 18.74
N PRO A 32 -13.71 6.35 18.69
CA PRO A 32 -14.15 7.09 17.51
C PRO A 32 -13.22 8.25 17.12
N ALA A 33 -12.44 8.77 18.08
CA ALA A 33 -11.41 9.78 17.86
C ALA A 33 -9.98 9.20 17.87
N GLY A 34 -9.84 7.88 17.88
CA GLY A 34 -8.55 7.21 17.83
C GLY A 34 -7.82 7.47 16.52
N MET A 35 -6.50 7.65 16.59
CA MET A 35 -5.67 7.88 15.41
C MET A 35 -5.60 6.64 14.52
N LEU A 36 -5.66 6.84 13.21
CA LEU A 36 -5.45 5.83 12.18
C LEU A 36 -4.20 6.20 11.39
N THR A 37 -3.10 5.49 11.65
CA THR A 37 -1.82 5.73 10.99
C THR A 37 -1.32 4.49 10.24
N THR A 38 -0.54 4.72 9.19
CA THR A 38 0.08 3.70 8.35
C THR A 38 1.59 3.88 8.23
N SER A 39 2.14 4.98 8.73
CA SER A 39 3.59 5.21 8.77
C SER A 39 3.88 6.20 9.90
N THR A 40 5.01 6.06 10.57
CA THR A 40 5.45 7.00 11.61
C THR A 40 6.97 7.15 11.57
N HIS A 41 7.52 8.01 12.44
CA HIS A 41 8.96 8.09 12.65
C HIS A 41 9.56 6.82 13.32
N ASP A 42 8.72 5.93 13.85
CA ASP A 42 9.14 4.70 14.54
C ASP A 42 8.79 3.41 13.78
N THR A 43 8.02 3.49 12.69
CA THR A 43 7.75 2.31 11.86
C THR A 43 9.04 1.75 11.29
N LYS A 44 9.17 0.42 11.29
CA LYS A 44 10.33 -0.31 10.77
C LYS A 44 10.47 -0.11 9.26
N ARG A 45 9.36 0.11 8.56
CA ARG A 45 9.30 0.36 7.12
C ARG A 45 8.18 1.35 6.81
N GLY A 46 8.39 2.17 5.79
CA GLY A 46 7.37 3.04 5.24
C GLY A 46 6.15 2.27 4.71
N GLU A 47 5.02 2.96 4.59
CA GLU A 47 3.76 2.36 4.20
C GLU A 47 3.78 1.71 2.81
N ASP A 48 4.41 2.34 1.81
CA ASP A 48 4.48 1.84 0.45
C ASP A 48 5.59 0.79 0.31
N VAL A 49 6.64 0.86 1.14
CA VAL A 49 7.63 -0.23 1.27
C VAL A 49 6.95 -1.51 1.73
N ARG A 50 6.08 -1.43 2.74
CA ARG A 50 5.32 -2.59 3.23
C ARG A 50 4.37 -3.14 2.17
N LEU A 51 3.70 -2.28 1.40
CA LEU A 51 2.80 -2.70 0.33
C LEU A 51 3.53 -3.37 -0.83
N ARG A 52 4.72 -2.91 -1.24
CA ARG A 52 5.56 -3.58 -2.25
C ARG A 52 6.05 -4.95 -1.79
N ILE A 53 6.42 -5.08 -0.51
CA ILE A 53 6.76 -6.39 0.06
C ILE A 53 5.52 -7.29 0.15
N ALA A 54 4.35 -6.74 0.48
CA ALA A 54 3.10 -7.50 0.54
C ALA A 54 2.64 -7.99 -0.84
N ALA A 55 2.90 -7.21 -1.90
CA ALA A 55 2.60 -7.60 -3.29
C ALA A 55 3.28 -8.91 -3.70
N LEU A 56 4.44 -9.24 -3.13
CA LEU A 56 5.13 -10.52 -3.36
C LEU A 56 4.27 -11.74 -2.98
N THR A 57 3.31 -11.58 -2.06
CA THR A 57 2.38 -12.64 -1.67
C THR A 57 1.32 -12.94 -2.74
N GLU A 58 1.15 -12.04 -3.70
CA GLU A 58 0.25 -12.17 -4.85
C GLU A 58 0.97 -12.58 -6.14
N MET A 59 2.30 -12.75 -6.07
CA MET A 59 3.14 -13.31 -7.13
C MET A 59 4.11 -14.36 -6.59
N PRO A 60 3.62 -15.36 -5.82
CA PRO A 60 4.49 -16.26 -5.07
C PRO A 60 5.39 -17.13 -5.96
N ARG A 61 4.95 -17.51 -7.16
CA ARG A 61 5.76 -18.32 -8.08
C ARG A 61 6.88 -17.48 -8.67
N ALA A 62 6.52 -16.32 -9.24
CA ALA A 62 7.48 -15.39 -9.80
C ALA A 62 8.55 -14.98 -8.77
N TRP A 63 8.12 -14.70 -7.52
CA TRP A 63 9.03 -14.37 -6.42
C TRP A 63 9.95 -15.53 -6.04
N ALA A 64 9.40 -16.73 -5.84
CA ALA A 64 10.19 -17.89 -5.44
C ALA A 64 11.24 -18.25 -6.50
N ASP A 65 10.89 -18.13 -7.78
CA ASP A 65 11.78 -18.43 -8.91
C ASP A 65 12.92 -17.41 -8.98
N ALA A 66 12.61 -16.12 -8.83
CA ALA A 66 13.61 -15.06 -8.78
C ALA A 66 14.60 -15.27 -7.62
N VAL A 67 14.10 -15.53 -6.41
CA VAL A 67 14.97 -15.78 -5.25
C VAL A 67 15.88 -16.99 -5.47
N ARG A 68 15.39 -18.08 -6.07
CA ARG A 68 16.24 -19.24 -6.38
C ARG A 68 17.37 -18.89 -7.35
N ARG A 69 17.06 -18.15 -8.42
CA ARG A 69 18.08 -17.68 -9.38
C ARG A 69 19.08 -16.74 -8.73
N TRP A 70 18.62 -15.74 -7.98
CA TRP A 70 19.50 -14.76 -7.33
C TRP A 70 20.43 -15.43 -6.31
N ARG A 71 19.93 -16.39 -5.53
CA ARG A 71 20.79 -17.15 -4.59
C ARG A 71 21.85 -17.96 -5.31
N ALA A 72 21.48 -18.64 -6.40
CA ALA A 72 22.43 -19.44 -7.17
C ALA A 72 23.52 -18.57 -7.81
N ALA A 73 23.12 -17.45 -8.45
CA ALA A 73 24.04 -16.54 -9.11
C ALA A 73 25.01 -15.85 -8.13
N HIS A 74 24.54 -15.51 -6.93
CA HIS A 74 25.30 -14.75 -5.94
C HIS A 74 25.85 -15.60 -4.79
N ALA A 75 25.76 -16.94 -4.86
CA ALA A 75 26.34 -17.83 -3.86
C ALA A 75 27.84 -17.57 -3.60
N PRO A 76 28.68 -17.26 -4.62
CA PRO A 76 30.09 -16.93 -4.39
C PRO A 76 30.33 -15.65 -3.58
N LEU A 77 29.33 -14.77 -3.45
CA LEU A 77 29.43 -13.52 -2.67
C LEU A 77 29.22 -13.74 -1.17
N VAL A 78 28.75 -14.90 -0.75
CA VAL A 78 28.54 -15.21 0.67
C VAL A 78 29.88 -15.51 1.32
N THR A 79 30.24 -14.74 2.34
CA THR A 79 31.50 -14.93 3.08
C THR A 79 31.29 -15.86 4.28
N SER A 80 32.34 -16.57 4.68
CA SER A 80 32.32 -17.38 5.90
C SER A 80 32.98 -16.59 7.05
N THR A 81 32.28 -16.41 8.15
CA THR A 81 32.79 -15.74 9.36
C THR A 81 32.66 -16.66 10.58
N SER A 82 33.24 -16.26 11.72
CA SER A 82 33.05 -16.94 13.01
C SER A 82 31.59 -16.99 13.45
N ALA A 83 30.79 -15.97 13.10
CA ALA A 83 29.37 -15.94 13.37
C ALA A 83 28.57 -16.84 12.41
N GLY A 84 29.12 -17.29 11.27
CA GLY A 84 28.46 -18.13 10.27
C GLY A 84 28.56 -17.55 8.85
N PRO A 85 27.73 -18.03 7.90
CA PRO A 85 27.67 -17.43 6.56
C PRO A 85 27.13 -15.99 6.66
N ALA A 86 27.76 -15.07 5.95
CA ALA A 86 27.40 -13.66 5.92
C ALA A 86 27.16 -13.20 4.47
N PRO A 87 25.91 -12.94 4.07
CA PRO A 87 24.66 -13.16 4.81
C PRO A 87 24.25 -14.65 4.87
N ASP A 88 23.63 -15.05 5.99
CA ASP A 88 22.97 -16.35 6.12
C ASP A 88 21.68 -16.39 5.26
N PRO A 89 21.05 -17.57 5.06
CA PRO A 89 19.90 -17.67 4.17
C PRO A 89 18.70 -16.78 4.57
N ALA A 90 18.40 -16.58 5.84
CA ALA A 90 17.30 -15.71 6.25
C ALA A 90 17.65 -14.24 5.95
N THR A 91 18.89 -13.84 6.24
CA THR A 91 19.39 -12.49 5.93
C THR A 91 19.41 -12.21 4.42
N GLN A 92 19.78 -13.19 3.57
CA GLN A 92 19.66 -13.04 2.11
C GLN A 92 18.21 -12.74 1.69
N HIS A 93 17.24 -13.46 2.26
CA HIS A 93 15.82 -13.23 1.94
C HIS A 93 15.35 -11.84 2.40
N LEU A 94 15.82 -11.39 3.57
CA LEU A 94 15.59 -10.02 4.05
C LEU A 94 16.15 -8.99 3.06
N ILE A 95 17.39 -9.16 2.59
CA ILE A 95 18.02 -8.25 1.62
C ILE A 95 17.16 -8.15 0.36
N TYR A 96 16.77 -9.28 -0.23
CA TYR A 96 15.94 -9.27 -1.45
C TYR A 96 14.59 -8.59 -1.25
N GLN A 97 13.88 -8.88 -0.15
CA GLN A 97 12.61 -8.22 0.16
C GLN A 97 12.78 -6.71 0.40
N THR A 98 13.85 -6.33 1.10
CA THR A 98 14.17 -4.91 1.34
C THR A 98 14.42 -4.20 0.01
N LEU A 99 15.23 -4.79 -0.88
CA LEU A 99 15.53 -4.20 -2.20
C LEU A 99 14.26 -4.01 -3.03
N VAL A 100 13.39 -5.03 -3.14
CA VAL A 100 12.07 -4.87 -3.79
C VAL A 100 11.24 -3.78 -3.11
N GLY A 101 11.23 -3.78 -1.78
CA GLY A 101 10.45 -2.85 -0.97
C GLY A 101 10.85 -1.39 -1.17
N VAL A 102 12.12 -1.07 -1.39
CA VAL A 102 12.59 0.32 -1.59
C VAL A 102 12.68 0.74 -3.06
N TRP A 103 12.42 -0.18 -4.00
CA TRP A 103 12.56 0.08 -5.44
C TRP A 103 11.35 0.82 -6.03
N ALA A 104 11.20 2.09 -5.66
CA ALA A 104 10.01 2.89 -5.98
C ALA A 104 9.88 3.23 -7.47
N PRO A 105 8.64 3.41 -7.96
CA PRO A 105 8.43 4.02 -9.27
C PRO A 105 8.95 5.47 -9.29
N ARG A 106 9.30 5.96 -10.48
CA ARG A 106 9.84 7.31 -10.69
C ARG A 106 8.83 8.38 -10.26
N PRO A 107 9.25 9.51 -9.68
CA PRO A 107 10.61 10.06 -9.74
C PRO A 107 11.61 9.54 -8.69
N VAL A 108 11.19 8.77 -7.68
CA VAL A 108 12.13 8.44 -6.59
C VAL A 108 12.96 7.21 -6.93
N ARG A 109 13.99 7.39 -7.75
CA ARG A 109 15.18 6.51 -7.69
C ARG A 109 16.31 7.29 -7.06
N ALA A 110 16.58 6.97 -5.79
CA ALA A 110 17.91 7.23 -5.23
C ALA A 110 18.96 6.68 -6.21
N THR A 111 20.10 7.35 -6.35
CA THR A 111 21.21 6.78 -7.13
C THR A 111 21.55 5.41 -6.55
N ARG A 112 22.06 4.47 -7.37
CA ARG A 112 22.48 3.15 -6.86
C ARG A 112 23.42 3.29 -5.66
N GLU A 113 24.32 4.28 -5.69
CA GLU A 113 25.19 4.64 -4.57
C GLU A 113 24.42 5.01 -3.29
N SER A 114 23.48 5.96 -3.39
CA SER A 114 22.64 6.38 -2.26
C SER A 114 21.83 5.20 -1.72
N LEU A 115 21.31 4.35 -2.60
CA LEU A 115 20.55 3.17 -2.21
C LEU A 115 21.43 2.14 -1.49
N THR A 116 22.63 1.86 -1.99
CA THR A 116 23.61 0.99 -1.35
C THR A 116 23.91 1.46 0.07
N HIS A 117 24.13 2.76 0.27
CA HIS A 117 24.38 3.32 1.61
C HIS A 117 23.17 3.14 2.54
N ARG A 118 21.96 3.52 2.07
CA ARG A 118 20.72 3.44 2.86
C ARG A 118 20.40 1.99 3.26
N VAL A 119 20.48 1.07 2.31
CA VAL A 119 20.22 -0.36 2.54
C VAL A 119 21.30 -0.97 3.43
N GLY A 120 22.57 -0.62 3.23
CA GLY A 120 23.67 -1.07 4.08
C GLY A 120 23.47 -0.68 5.55
N ALA A 121 23.19 0.60 5.81
CA ALA A 121 22.92 1.11 7.16
C ALA A 121 21.71 0.41 7.80
N TYR A 122 20.64 0.21 7.02
CA TYR A 122 19.46 -0.53 7.46
C TYR A 122 19.79 -1.98 7.84
N LEU A 123 20.58 -2.70 7.03
CA LEU A 123 20.88 -4.11 7.26
C LEU A 123 21.72 -4.32 8.51
N VAL A 124 22.67 -3.43 8.80
CA VAL A 124 23.42 -3.47 10.07
C VAL A 124 22.47 -3.31 11.25
N LYS A 125 21.57 -2.31 11.21
CA LYS A 125 20.57 -2.13 12.27
C LYS A 125 19.66 -3.35 12.39
N ALA A 126 19.10 -3.85 11.29
CA ALA A 126 18.18 -4.98 11.29
C ALA A 126 18.80 -6.29 11.81
N THR A 127 20.06 -6.56 11.45
CA THR A 127 20.76 -7.77 11.92
C THR A 127 21.15 -7.69 13.39
N ARG A 128 21.50 -6.50 13.91
CA ARG A 128 21.72 -6.27 15.34
C ARG A 128 20.44 -6.39 16.17
N GLU A 129 19.31 -5.90 15.64
CA GLU A 129 17.99 -6.06 16.27
C GLU A 129 17.54 -7.52 16.29
N ALA A 130 17.87 -8.31 15.25
CA ALA A 130 17.60 -9.74 15.25
C ALA A 130 18.40 -10.49 16.33
N GLY A 131 19.63 -10.05 16.60
CA GLY A 131 20.44 -10.54 17.71
C GLY A 131 20.98 -11.97 17.57
N TRP A 132 20.87 -12.60 16.39
CA TRP A 132 21.26 -14.00 16.18
C TRP A 132 22.74 -14.19 15.83
N ARG A 133 23.30 -13.26 15.04
CA ARG A 133 24.66 -13.35 14.47
C ARG A 133 25.55 -12.16 14.88
N THR A 134 24.93 -11.01 15.14
CA THR A 134 25.54 -9.79 15.66
C THR A 134 24.53 -9.13 16.60
N THR A 135 24.99 -8.34 17.57
CA THR A 135 24.11 -7.63 18.52
C THR A 135 24.57 -6.20 18.69
N HIS A 136 23.72 -5.33 19.27
CA HIS A 136 24.14 -3.98 19.63
C HIS A 136 25.27 -3.96 20.67
N ALA A 137 25.27 -4.90 21.63
CA ALA A 137 26.27 -4.95 22.70
C ALA A 137 27.60 -5.58 22.26
N GLN A 138 27.55 -6.53 21.33
CA GLN A 138 28.69 -7.25 20.80
C GLN A 138 28.58 -7.33 19.26
N PRO A 139 28.98 -6.28 18.54
CA PRO A 139 28.95 -6.28 17.08
C PRO A 139 29.98 -7.24 16.47
N ASP A 140 29.57 -8.06 15.51
CA ASP A 140 30.47 -8.85 14.67
C ASP A 140 30.75 -8.10 13.35
N ALA A 141 31.88 -7.40 13.30
CA ALA A 141 32.26 -6.56 12.17
C ALA A 141 32.46 -7.34 10.87
N ALA A 142 32.90 -8.61 10.94
CA ALA A 142 33.11 -9.43 9.74
C ALA A 142 31.77 -9.86 9.14
N PHE A 143 30.81 -10.26 9.98
CA PHE A 143 29.46 -10.59 9.56
C PHE A 143 28.76 -9.36 8.97
N GLU A 144 28.82 -8.21 9.65
CA GLU A 144 28.21 -6.96 9.18
C GLU A 144 28.81 -6.48 7.85
N ALA A 145 30.13 -6.59 7.68
CA ALA A 145 30.81 -6.31 6.41
C ALA A 145 30.38 -7.29 5.29
N GLY A 146 30.22 -8.57 5.60
CA GLY A 146 29.72 -9.57 4.63
C GLY A 146 28.29 -9.28 4.17
N VAL A 147 27.40 -8.93 5.10
CA VAL A 147 26.00 -8.58 4.80
C VAL A 147 25.92 -7.31 3.94
N THR A 148 26.64 -6.25 4.31
CA THR A 148 26.60 -4.98 3.57
C THR A 148 27.32 -5.08 2.23
N GLY A 149 28.45 -5.79 2.17
CA GLY A 149 29.18 -6.09 0.94
C GLY A 149 28.37 -6.90 -0.06
N PHE A 150 27.60 -7.89 0.41
CA PHE A 150 26.68 -8.65 -0.43
C PHE A 150 25.62 -7.75 -1.07
N ALA A 151 24.96 -6.89 -0.29
CA ALA A 151 23.96 -5.97 -0.81
C ALA A 151 24.55 -4.96 -1.82
N ALA A 152 25.76 -4.45 -1.55
CA ALA A 152 26.48 -3.56 -2.46
C ALA A 152 26.83 -4.27 -3.78
N ALA A 153 27.31 -5.50 -3.72
CA ALA A 153 27.64 -6.30 -4.90
C ALA A 153 26.42 -6.62 -5.76
N LEU A 154 25.27 -6.93 -5.14
CA LEU A 154 23.99 -7.07 -5.87
C LEU A 154 23.64 -5.79 -6.65
N LEU A 155 23.72 -4.63 -6.00
CA LEU A 155 23.38 -3.35 -6.64
C LEU A 155 24.40 -2.90 -7.71
N ALA A 156 25.61 -3.47 -7.69
CA ALA A 156 26.63 -3.26 -8.71
C ALA A 156 26.46 -4.20 -9.92
N ASP A 157 25.75 -5.32 -9.77
CA ASP A 157 25.49 -6.27 -10.86
C ASP A 157 24.29 -5.81 -11.71
N ASP A 158 24.55 -5.41 -12.95
CA ASP A 158 23.53 -4.98 -13.91
C ASP A 158 22.52 -6.09 -14.26
N ALA A 159 22.94 -7.36 -14.28
CA ALA A 159 22.04 -8.46 -14.56
C ALA A 159 21.04 -8.65 -13.40
N PHE A 160 21.53 -8.61 -12.16
CA PHE A 160 20.66 -8.61 -10.98
C PHE A 160 19.73 -7.40 -10.98
N VAL A 161 20.23 -6.20 -11.26
CA VAL A 161 19.40 -4.98 -11.27
C VAL A 161 18.31 -5.04 -12.33
N ALA A 162 18.59 -5.61 -13.51
CA ALA A 162 17.55 -5.82 -14.53
C ALA A 162 16.47 -6.80 -14.06
N GLU A 163 16.84 -7.91 -13.41
CA GLU A 163 15.86 -8.83 -12.81
C GLU A 163 15.07 -8.19 -11.65
N LEU A 164 15.74 -7.39 -10.82
CA LEU A 164 15.12 -6.63 -9.74
C LEU A 164 14.12 -5.61 -10.32
N ASP A 165 14.48 -4.90 -11.39
CA ASP A 165 13.60 -3.97 -12.09
C ASP A 165 12.31 -4.66 -12.56
N ALA A 166 12.40 -5.88 -13.11
CA ALA A 166 11.24 -6.64 -13.57
C ALA A 166 10.34 -7.13 -12.41
N ILE A 167 10.92 -7.67 -11.35
CA ILE A 167 10.15 -8.15 -10.17
C ILE A 167 9.54 -6.97 -9.41
N ALA A 168 10.34 -5.94 -9.13
CA ALA A 168 9.88 -4.74 -8.44
C ALA A 168 8.88 -3.95 -9.28
N GLY A 169 9.02 -3.91 -10.60
CA GLY A 169 8.03 -3.32 -11.51
C GLY A 169 6.65 -3.94 -11.32
N ARG A 170 6.56 -5.28 -11.34
CA ARG A 170 5.28 -5.97 -11.08
C ARG A 170 4.76 -5.70 -9.67
N ALA A 171 5.64 -5.72 -8.67
CA ALA A 171 5.27 -5.43 -7.28
C ALA A 171 4.76 -3.99 -7.11
N ASN A 172 5.35 -3.02 -7.83
CA ASN A 172 4.93 -1.62 -7.84
C ASN A 172 3.51 -1.48 -8.37
N GLU A 173 3.16 -2.16 -9.45
CA GLU A 173 1.80 -2.11 -10.02
C GLU A 173 0.73 -2.56 -9.02
N VAL A 174 0.96 -3.68 -8.34
CA VAL A 174 0.09 -4.18 -7.28
C VAL A 174 0.06 -3.22 -6.09
N ALA A 175 1.22 -2.74 -5.66
CA ALA A 175 1.35 -1.88 -4.48
C ALA A 175 0.73 -0.49 -4.66
N MET A 176 0.80 0.09 -5.86
CA MET A 176 0.16 1.37 -6.15
C MET A 176 -1.35 1.29 -5.97
N VAL A 177 -1.99 0.22 -6.46
CA VAL A 177 -3.43 -0.02 -6.25
C VAL A 177 -3.73 -0.23 -4.76
N ALA A 178 -2.96 -1.08 -4.08
CA ALA A 178 -3.13 -1.32 -2.65
C ALA A 178 -2.92 -0.06 -1.81
N SER A 179 -2.05 0.85 -2.24
CA SER A 179 -1.77 2.12 -1.55
C SER A 179 -2.93 3.11 -1.70
N LEU A 180 -3.55 3.19 -2.88
CA LEU A 180 -4.80 3.96 -3.05
C LEU A 180 -5.91 3.41 -2.15
N ALA A 181 -6.07 2.09 -2.08
CA ALA A 181 -7.00 1.45 -1.16
C ALA A 181 -6.68 1.81 0.30
N GLN A 182 -5.41 1.72 0.71
CA GLN A 182 -4.98 2.09 2.05
C GLN A 182 -5.29 3.55 2.39
N VAL A 183 -5.08 4.48 1.45
CA VAL A 183 -5.40 5.90 1.64
C VAL A 183 -6.89 6.12 1.88
N VAL A 184 -7.76 5.53 1.07
CA VAL A 184 -9.22 5.69 1.23
C VAL A 184 -9.69 5.01 2.52
N LEU A 185 -9.22 3.80 2.80
CA LEU A 185 -9.58 3.06 4.02
C LEU A 185 -9.12 3.80 5.27
N ARG A 186 -7.86 4.27 5.34
CA ARG A 186 -7.34 5.07 6.46
C ARG A 186 -8.13 6.34 6.64
N SER A 187 -8.39 7.05 5.53
CA SER A 187 -9.07 8.33 5.54
C SER A 187 -10.54 8.23 5.93
N LEU A 188 -11.26 7.14 5.65
CA LEU A 188 -12.72 7.11 5.82
C LEU A 188 -13.23 6.10 6.86
N SER A 189 -12.35 5.25 7.40
CA SER A 189 -12.67 4.43 8.57
C SER A 189 -12.98 5.29 9.81
N PRO A 190 -13.72 4.76 10.81
CA PRO A 190 -13.95 5.46 12.08
C PRO A 190 -12.63 5.80 12.77
N GLY A 191 -12.43 7.06 13.17
CA GLY A 191 -11.16 7.55 13.70
C GLY A 191 -10.69 8.84 13.02
N VAL A 192 -9.51 9.29 13.45
CA VAL A 192 -8.81 10.47 12.90
C VAL A 192 -7.63 9.98 12.06
N PRO A 193 -7.65 10.15 10.73
CA PRO A 193 -6.54 9.74 9.89
C PRO A 193 -5.30 10.59 10.14
N ASP A 194 -4.17 9.92 10.26
CA ASP A 194 -2.84 10.52 10.34
C ASP A 194 -2.08 10.24 9.03
N THR A 195 -1.31 11.22 8.57
CA THR A 195 -0.45 11.08 7.39
C THR A 195 0.93 11.58 7.77
N TYR A 196 1.89 10.67 7.82
CA TYR A 196 3.28 11.04 8.07
C TYR A 196 3.86 11.78 6.87
N GLN A 197 4.70 12.78 7.13
CA GLN A 197 5.29 13.64 6.10
C GLN A 197 5.93 12.83 4.97
N GLY A 198 5.62 13.16 3.72
CA GLY A 198 6.11 12.47 2.53
C GLY A 198 5.22 11.31 2.07
N CYS A 199 4.33 10.80 2.93
CA CYS A 199 3.40 9.72 2.57
C CYS A 199 2.21 10.18 1.69
N GLU A 200 2.15 11.47 1.33
CA GLU A 200 1.19 11.97 0.35
C GLU A 200 1.50 11.47 -1.07
N GLY A 201 2.79 11.20 -1.36
CA GLY A 201 3.25 10.55 -2.58
C GLY A 201 3.74 9.12 -2.33
N TRP A 202 4.41 8.53 -3.33
CA TRP A 202 5.13 7.28 -3.14
C TRP A 202 6.36 7.52 -2.27
N GLU A 203 6.46 6.78 -1.17
CA GLU A 203 7.61 6.84 -0.26
C GLU A 203 8.40 5.52 -0.28
N ASP A 204 9.68 5.55 0.10
CA ASP A 204 10.57 4.38 0.05
C ASP A 204 11.41 4.21 1.31
N SER A 205 10.92 4.72 2.45
CA SER A 205 11.71 4.83 3.66
C SER A 205 11.85 3.51 4.41
N LEU A 206 13.05 3.26 4.90
CA LEU A 206 13.36 2.23 5.88
C LEU A 206 13.27 2.82 7.31
N VAL A 207 13.54 2.00 8.31
CA VAL A 207 13.54 2.44 9.72
C VAL A 207 14.49 3.62 9.92
N ASP A 208 14.22 4.40 10.97
CA ASP A 208 15.09 5.45 11.50
C ASP A 208 16.59 5.10 11.40
N PRO A 209 17.44 6.00 10.88
CA PRO A 209 17.15 7.39 10.49
C PRO A 209 16.61 7.58 9.06
N ASP A 210 16.40 6.52 8.27
CA ASP A 210 16.03 6.66 6.85
C ASP A 210 14.63 7.29 6.65
N ASN A 211 13.69 7.02 7.55
CA ASN A 211 12.36 7.66 7.58
C ASN A 211 12.38 9.11 8.11
N ARG A 212 13.54 9.65 8.47
CA ARG A 212 13.71 11.05 8.92
C ARG A 212 14.36 11.94 7.85
N ARG A 213 14.50 11.45 6.61
CA ARG A 213 14.98 12.25 5.48
C ARG A 213 14.10 13.49 5.29
N PRO A 214 14.67 14.63 4.87
CA PRO A 214 13.90 15.84 4.64
C PRO A 214 12.87 15.63 3.53
N VAL A 215 11.69 16.24 3.71
CA VAL A 215 10.60 16.21 2.73
C VAL A 215 10.53 17.57 2.05
N ASP A 216 10.53 17.58 0.72
CA ASP A 216 10.35 18.79 -0.08
C ASP A 216 8.86 19.13 -0.19
N LEU A 217 8.39 19.98 0.74
CA LEU A 217 6.99 20.39 0.82
C LEU A 217 6.59 21.35 -0.32
N ASP A 218 7.54 22.13 -0.86
CA ASP A 218 7.27 23.03 -1.97
C ASP A 218 7.03 22.22 -3.26
N HIS A 219 7.87 21.22 -3.52
CA HIS A 219 7.64 20.29 -4.61
C HIS A 219 6.33 19.51 -4.43
N ALA A 220 6.03 19.05 -3.20
CA ALA A 220 4.76 18.39 -2.89
C ALA A 220 3.53 19.25 -3.20
N ALA A 221 3.60 20.56 -2.94
CA ALA A 221 2.53 21.50 -3.25
C ALA A 221 2.36 21.71 -4.77
N VAL A 222 3.46 21.81 -5.51
CA VAL A 222 3.44 21.89 -6.99
C VAL A 222 2.83 20.63 -7.61
N GLU A 223 3.25 19.45 -7.16
CA GLU A 223 2.71 18.17 -7.64
C GLU A 223 1.22 18.02 -7.34
N LEU A 224 0.77 18.46 -6.16
CA LEU A 224 -0.65 18.48 -5.82
C LEU A 224 -1.45 19.41 -6.74
N ALA A 225 -0.97 20.65 -6.96
CA ALA A 225 -1.64 21.59 -7.87
C ALA A 225 -1.73 21.04 -9.30
N ALA A 226 -0.65 20.42 -9.80
CA ALA A 226 -0.64 19.76 -11.10
C ALA A 226 -1.61 18.57 -11.15
N ALA A 227 -1.69 17.78 -10.07
CA ALA A 227 -2.65 16.68 -9.97
C ALA A 227 -4.10 17.17 -9.98
N GLU A 228 -4.40 18.31 -9.34
CA GLU A 228 -5.74 18.88 -9.29
C GLU A 228 -6.23 19.42 -10.63
N ALA A 229 -5.31 19.88 -11.48
CA ALA A 229 -5.59 20.31 -12.84
C ALA A 229 -5.68 19.16 -13.86
N THR A 230 -5.40 17.92 -13.43
CA THR A 230 -5.34 16.75 -14.32
C THR A 230 -6.53 15.83 -14.09
N ASP A 231 -7.13 15.34 -15.20
CA ASP A 231 -8.16 14.31 -15.13
C ASP A 231 -7.68 13.05 -14.41
N VAL A 232 -8.55 12.45 -13.62
CA VAL A 232 -8.15 11.35 -12.73
C VAL A 232 -7.83 10.06 -13.47
N ALA A 233 -8.43 9.82 -14.65
CA ALA A 233 -8.06 8.69 -15.51
C ALA A 233 -6.64 8.85 -16.05
N ARG A 234 -6.26 10.08 -16.43
CA ARG A 234 -4.89 10.39 -16.86
C ARG A 234 -3.89 10.23 -15.72
N LEU A 235 -4.23 10.64 -14.49
CA LEU A 235 -3.40 10.41 -13.32
C LEU A 235 -3.21 8.91 -13.03
N LEU A 236 -4.24 8.08 -13.20
CA LEU A 236 -4.12 6.64 -13.06
C LEU A 236 -3.23 6.02 -14.16
N ALA A 237 -3.34 6.52 -15.40
CA ALA A 237 -2.49 6.09 -16.50
C ALA A 237 -1.01 6.41 -16.25
N THR A 238 -0.70 7.56 -15.61
CA THR A 238 0.67 7.97 -15.23
C THR A 238 0.99 7.72 -13.75
N ARG A 239 0.26 6.81 -13.09
CA ARG A 239 0.32 6.54 -11.64
C ARG A 239 1.71 6.42 -11.04
N GLY A 240 2.70 5.98 -11.82
CA GLY A 240 4.09 5.87 -11.39
C GLY A 240 4.63 7.16 -10.75
N ASP A 241 4.19 8.34 -11.21
CA ASP A 241 4.65 9.64 -10.69
C ASP A 241 4.14 10.01 -9.27
N GLY A 242 3.15 9.28 -8.74
CA GLY A 242 2.63 9.48 -7.38
C GLY A 242 1.60 10.60 -7.22
N ARG A 243 1.31 11.37 -8.29
CA ARG A 243 0.28 12.42 -8.26
C ARG A 243 -1.10 11.86 -8.00
N ILE A 244 -1.38 10.64 -8.45
CA ILE A 244 -2.66 9.98 -8.17
C ILE A 244 -2.88 9.76 -6.67
N LYS A 245 -1.85 9.36 -5.91
CA LYS A 245 -1.95 9.17 -4.46
C LYS A 245 -2.23 10.51 -3.76
N ARG A 246 -1.49 11.56 -4.14
CA ARG A 246 -1.70 12.93 -3.64
C ARG A 246 -3.12 13.41 -3.88
N ARG A 247 -3.62 13.23 -5.12
CA ARG A 247 -4.97 13.58 -5.53
C ARG A 247 -6.03 12.86 -4.71
N VAL A 248 -5.91 11.54 -4.55
CA VAL A 248 -6.87 10.72 -3.80
C VAL A 248 -6.86 11.10 -2.31
N LEU A 249 -5.67 11.29 -1.71
CA LEU A 249 -5.57 11.74 -0.32
C LEU A 249 -6.24 13.11 -0.12
N ALA A 250 -5.92 14.08 -0.97
CA ALA A 250 -6.51 15.43 -0.88
C ALA A 250 -8.03 15.39 -1.01
N GLN A 251 -8.58 14.60 -1.95
CA GLN A 251 -10.02 14.43 -2.10
C GLN A 251 -10.67 13.74 -0.90
N CYS A 252 -10.03 12.71 -0.34
CA CYS A 252 -10.53 12.07 0.88
C CYS A 252 -10.59 13.06 2.05
N LEU A 253 -9.56 13.87 2.27
CA LEU A 253 -9.52 14.85 3.36
C LEU A 253 -10.55 15.97 3.16
N ARG A 254 -10.72 16.47 1.93
CA ARG A 254 -11.78 17.44 1.59
C ARG A 254 -13.17 16.85 1.78
N ALA A 255 -13.39 15.61 1.36
CA ALA A 255 -14.65 14.92 1.56
C ALA A 255 -14.95 14.74 3.06
N ARG A 256 -13.97 14.36 3.88
CA ARG A 256 -14.14 14.32 5.35
C ARG A 256 -14.55 15.67 5.91
N GLN A 257 -13.97 16.77 5.43
CA GLN A 257 -14.31 18.12 5.90
C GLN A 257 -15.73 18.52 5.45
N ALA A 258 -16.07 18.30 4.19
CA ALA A 258 -17.38 18.63 3.62
C ALA A 258 -18.52 17.78 4.22
N TRP A 259 -18.24 16.50 4.52
CA TRP A 259 -19.17 15.52 5.06
C TRP A 259 -18.82 15.16 6.51
N ARG A 260 -18.46 16.17 7.32
CA ARG A 260 -18.00 15.97 8.71
C ARG A 260 -18.96 15.14 9.57
N ALA A 261 -20.27 15.24 9.33
CA ALA A 261 -21.28 14.47 10.06
C ALA A 261 -21.22 12.97 9.72
N CYS A 262 -20.73 12.60 8.53
CA CYS A 262 -20.46 11.21 8.13
C CYS A 262 -19.05 10.75 8.55
N ALA A 263 -18.09 11.66 8.70
CA ALA A 263 -16.73 11.32 9.11
C ALA A 263 -16.51 11.33 10.63
N GLY A 264 -17.42 11.98 11.37
CA GLY A 264 -17.33 12.21 12.81
C GLY A 264 -17.60 10.99 13.69
N ALA A 265 -17.55 11.21 15.00
CA ALA A 265 -17.70 10.18 16.02
C ALA A 265 -19.10 9.54 16.07
N ASP A 266 -20.14 10.34 15.79
CA ASP A 266 -21.53 9.90 15.83
C ASP A 266 -22.00 9.25 14.52
N ALA A 267 -21.13 9.20 13.50
CA ALA A 267 -21.48 8.60 12.23
C ALA A 267 -21.55 7.07 12.35
N GLY A 268 -22.62 6.49 11.81
CA GLY A 268 -22.76 5.04 11.69
C GLY A 268 -21.64 4.41 10.87
N TYR A 269 -21.46 3.10 11.04
CA TYR A 269 -20.57 2.27 10.24
C TYR A 269 -21.32 1.02 9.80
N THR A 270 -21.57 0.88 8.50
CA THR A 270 -22.32 -0.25 7.93
C THR A 270 -21.50 -0.95 6.86
N PRO A 271 -21.02 -2.19 7.08
CA PRO A 271 -20.43 -3.00 6.03
C PRO A 271 -21.43 -3.23 4.90
N LEU A 272 -20.97 -3.20 3.64
CA LEU A 272 -21.80 -3.49 2.48
C LEU A 272 -21.49 -4.88 1.95
N ALA A 273 -22.53 -5.65 1.65
CA ALA A 273 -22.37 -6.98 1.07
C ALA A 273 -21.89 -6.86 -0.38
N VAL A 274 -20.89 -7.67 -0.73
CA VAL A 274 -20.35 -7.79 -2.09
C VAL A 274 -20.63 -9.20 -2.59
N SER A 275 -20.94 -9.36 -3.87
CA SER A 275 -21.24 -10.65 -4.51
C SER A 275 -20.64 -10.71 -5.91
N GLY A 276 -20.45 -11.91 -6.47
CA GLY A 276 -19.79 -12.14 -7.76
C GLY A 276 -18.36 -12.66 -7.61
N ASP A 277 -17.68 -12.86 -8.74
CA ASP A 277 -16.40 -13.58 -8.82
C ASP A 277 -15.29 -12.93 -7.99
N TRP A 278 -15.29 -11.60 -7.87
CA TRP A 278 -14.28 -10.85 -7.13
C TRP A 278 -14.78 -10.29 -5.79
N ALA A 279 -15.84 -10.89 -5.20
CA ALA A 279 -16.43 -10.39 -3.95
C ALA A 279 -15.41 -10.29 -2.80
N ASP A 280 -14.51 -11.27 -2.67
CA ASP A 280 -13.46 -11.26 -1.64
C ASP A 280 -12.34 -10.25 -1.92
N HIS A 281 -12.31 -9.62 -3.09
CA HIS A 281 -11.29 -8.66 -3.51
C HIS A 281 -11.69 -7.20 -3.29
N VAL A 282 -12.77 -6.98 -2.54
CA VAL A 282 -13.33 -5.65 -2.27
C VAL A 282 -13.64 -5.49 -0.79
N VAL A 283 -13.33 -4.32 -0.27
CA VAL A 283 -13.81 -3.84 1.03
C VAL A 283 -14.79 -2.71 0.77
N ALA A 284 -16.02 -2.86 1.26
CA ALA A 284 -17.09 -1.91 1.05
C ALA A 284 -17.79 -1.57 2.37
N PHE A 285 -17.93 -0.27 2.68
CA PHE A 285 -18.69 0.17 3.85
C PHE A 285 -19.28 1.57 3.65
N ALA A 286 -20.36 1.84 4.38
CA ALA A 286 -20.99 3.15 4.47
C ALA A 286 -20.71 3.82 5.82
N ARG A 287 -20.55 5.14 5.79
CA ARG A 287 -20.60 6.03 6.94
C ARG A 287 -21.81 6.94 6.83
N THR A 288 -22.72 6.87 7.80
CA THR A 288 -24.01 7.57 7.73
C THR A 288 -24.14 8.57 8.86
N ALA A 289 -24.44 9.82 8.54
CA ALA A 289 -24.75 10.85 9.51
C ALA A 289 -26.16 10.67 10.09
N PRO A 290 -26.45 11.22 11.28
CA PRO A 290 -27.78 11.19 11.88
C PRO A 290 -28.87 11.87 11.03
N ASP A 291 -28.50 12.88 10.22
CA ASP A 291 -29.40 13.58 9.30
C ASP A 291 -29.66 12.82 7.98
N GLY A 292 -29.09 11.63 7.84
CA GLY A 292 -29.26 10.75 6.71
C GLY A 292 -28.26 10.96 5.58
N ASP A 293 -27.37 11.97 5.65
CA ASP A 293 -26.23 12.07 4.73
C ASP A 293 -25.37 10.80 4.81
N ALA A 294 -24.75 10.42 3.69
CA ALA A 294 -23.96 9.19 3.64
C ALA A 294 -22.73 9.31 2.75
N LEU A 295 -21.64 8.68 3.20
CA LEU A 295 -20.47 8.35 2.41
C LEU A 295 -20.41 6.82 2.23
N VAL A 296 -20.08 6.35 1.04
CA VAL A 296 -19.75 4.94 0.77
C VAL A 296 -18.32 4.85 0.26
N VAL A 297 -17.56 3.94 0.85
CA VAL A 297 -16.19 3.61 0.49
C VAL A 297 -16.16 2.27 -0.19
N LEU A 298 -15.54 2.21 -1.37
CA LEU A 298 -15.19 0.98 -2.07
C LEU A 298 -13.69 0.95 -2.28
N ALA A 299 -13.02 -0.10 -1.83
CA ALA A 299 -11.58 -0.26 -1.98
C ALA A 299 -11.21 -1.68 -2.39
N SER A 300 -10.33 -1.80 -3.38
CA SER A 300 -9.76 -3.10 -3.78
C SER A 300 -8.83 -3.64 -2.69
N ARG A 301 -8.83 -4.97 -2.52
CA ARG A 301 -7.86 -5.72 -1.71
C ARG A 301 -7.37 -6.90 -2.50
N LEU A 302 -6.14 -7.33 -2.23
CA LEU A 302 -5.47 -8.37 -3.02
C LEU A 302 -5.59 -8.07 -4.53
N PRO A 303 -5.17 -6.86 -4.99
CA PRO A 303 -5.36 -6.47 -6.38
C PRO A 303 -4.51 -7.28 -7.34
N GLY A 304 -3.36 -7.82 -6.90
CA GLY A 304 -2.48 -8.63 -7.74
C GLY A 304 -3.17 -9.86 -8.32
N ARG A 305 -4.10 -10.49 -7.59
CA ARG A 305 -4.90 -11.60 -8.13
C ARG A 305 -5.85 -11.16 -9.24
N VAL A 306 -6.53 -10.03 -9.06
CA VAL A 306 -7.45 -9.46 -10.06
C VAL A 306 -6.68 -9.04 -11.32
N MET A 307 -5.46 -8.54 -11.13
CA MET A 307 -4.57 -8.07 -12.19
C MET A 307 -3.78 -9.20 -12.89
N GLY A 308 -3.82 -10.44 -12.39
CA GLY A 308 -3.04 -11.55 -12.94
C GLY A 308 -1.53 -11.49 -12.66
N ALA A 309 -1.11 -10.87 -11.55
CA ALA A 309 0.28 -10.53 -11.25
C ALA A 309 1.26 -11.72 -11.20
N ASP A 310 0.83 -12.90 -10.74
CA ASP A 310 1.70 -14.10 -10.71
C ASP A 310 1.97 -14.69 -12.10
N ALA A 311 1.07 -14.44 -13.07
CA ALA A 311 1.17 -14.94 -14.44
C ALA A 311 1.83 -13.95 -15.41
N ALA A 312 1.84 -12.66 -15.07
CA ALA A 312 2.44 -11.62 -15.91
C ALA A 312 3.95 -11.77 -16.03
N HIS A 313 4.49 -11.57 -17.23
CA HIS A 313 5.94 -11.60 -17.47
C HIS A 313 6.56 -10.22 -17.30
N ASP A 314 5.88 -9.18 -17.82
CA ASP A 314 6.29 -7.78 -17.75
C ASP A 314 5.29 -6.94 -16.93
N PRO A 315 5.73 -5.93 -16.16
CA PRO A 315 4.83 -4.99 -15.48
C PRO A 315 3.85 -4.28 -16.41
N GLY A 316 4.20 -4.03 -17.67
CA GLY A 316 3.34 -3.39 -18.66
C GLY A 316 2.10 -4.20 -19.06
N GLU A 317 2.08 -5.51 -18.75
CA GLU A 317 0.91 -6.37 -18.90
C GLU A 317 -0.14 -6.12 -17.80
N LEU A 318 0.26 -5.47 -16.69
CA LEU A 318 -0.60 -5.20 -15.55
C LEU A 318 -1.29 -3.83 -15.69
N GLY A 319 -2.60 -3.85 -15.49
CA GLY A 319 -3.43 -2.64 -15.38
C GLY A 319 -4.15 -2.61 -14.04
N PRO A 320 -4.38 -1.44 -13.43
CA PRO A 320 -5.24 -1.31 -12.26
C PRO A 320 -6.63 -1.94 -12.53
N PRO A 321 -7.25 -2.62 -11.54
CA PRO A 321 -8.54 -3.26 -11.74
C PRO A 321 -9.64 -2.20 -11.81
N VAL A 322 -10.00 -1.82 -13.04
CA VAL A 322 -11.06 -0.87 -13.35
C VAL A 322 -12.00 -1.44 -14.39
N GLY A 323 -13.23 -0.92 -14.43
CA GLY A 323 -14.20 -1.27 -15.46
C GLY A 323 -14.51 -2.76 -15.52
N THR A 324 -14.50 -3.32 -16.73
CA THR A 324 -14.88 -4.71 -17.02
C THR A 324 -14.04 -5.76 -16.30
N THR A 325 -12.87 -5.42 -15.75
CA THR A 325 -12.05 -6.30 -14.92
C THR A 325 -12.84 -6.89 -13.74
N TRP A 326 -13.82 -6.15 -13.22
CA TRP A 326 -14.65 -6.58 -12.10
C TRP A 326 -15.74 -7.60 -12.45
N GLY A 327 -15.93 -7.93 -13.74
CA GLY A 327 -16.87 -8.97 -14.16
C GLY A 327 -18.29 -8.75 -13.65
N ASP A 328 -18.86 -9.78 -13.04
CA ASP A 328 -20.21 -9.79 -12.45
C ASP A 328 -20.27 -9.25 -11.01
N THR A 329 -19.17 -8.68 -10.50
CA THR A 329 -19.06 -8.29 -9.10
C THR A 329 -19.95 -7.08 -8.80
N THR A 330 -20.77 -7.20 -7.76
CA THR A 330 -21.76 -6.20 -7.35
C THR A 330 -21.69 -5.88 -5.87
N VAL A 331 -22.12 -4.67 -5.49
CA VAL A 331 -22.30 -4.22 -4.11
C VAL A 331 -23.77 -3.99 -3.83
N ALA A 332 -24.29 -4.58 -2.75
CA ALA A 332 -25.66 -4.38 -2.32
C ALA A 332 -25.81 -3.03 -1.59
N VAL A 333 -26.85 -2.27 -1.96
CA VAL A 333 -27.19 -0.99 -1.34
C VAL A 333 -28.26 -1.22 -0.27
N PRO A 334 -27.97 -0.90 1.02
CA PRO A 334 -28.94 -0.97 2.11
C PRO A 334 -30.20 -0.17 1.81
N GLU A 335 -31.35 -0.68 2.26
CA GLU A 335 -32.67 -0.11 1.95
C GLU A 335 -32.78 1.39 2.26
N ALA A 336 -32.27 1.82 3.42
CA ALA A 336 -32.25 3.23 3.83
C ALA A 336 -31.48 4.16 2.88
N MET A 337 -30.59 3.61 2.05
CA MET A 337 -29.74 4.33 1.10
C MET A 337 -30.18 4.17 -0.37
N ARG A 338 -31.20 3.35 -0.64
CA ARG A 338 -31.72 3.14 -1.99
C ARG A 338 -32.43 4.38 -2.53
N GLY A 339 -32.51 4.46 -3.86
CA GLY A 339 -33.22 5.54 -4.53
C GLY A 339 -32.54 6.90 -4.40
N ARG A 340 -31.23 6.92 -4.18
CA ARG A 340 -30.37 8.11 -4.13
C ARG A 340 -29.37 8.05 -5.27
N GLN A 341 -29.09 9.19 -5.90
CA GLN A 341 -27.96 9.31 -6.83
C GLN A 341 -26.70 9.67 -6.04
N TRP A 342 -25.59 9.04 -6.40
CA TRP A 342 -24.32 9.17 -5.69
C TRP A 342 -23.27 9.83 -6.56
N THR A 343 -22.59 10.81 -6.00
CA THR A 343 -21.46 11.48 -6.65
C THR A 343 -20.15 10.89 -6.14
N ASP A 344 -19.22 10.53 -7.03
CA ASP A 344 -17.88 10.12 -6.61
C ASP A 344 -17.01 11.35 -6.32
N CYS A 345 -16.54 11.45 -5.08
CA CYS A 345 -15.64 12.51 -4.63
C CYS A 345 -14.22 12.36 -5.20
N LEU A 346 -13.86 11.22 -5.78
CA LEU A 346 -12.55 10.97 -6.37
C LEU A 346 -12.49 11.29 -7.87
N GLY A 347 -13.62 11.59 -8.50
CA GLY A 347 -13.71 11.94 -9.93
C GLY A 347 -14.11 10.78 -10.86
N GLY A 348 -14.59 9.66 -10.32
CA GLY A 348 -15.26 8.61 -11.09
C GLY A 348 -16.71 8.93 -11.46
N PRO A 349 -17.44 7.97 -12.06
CA PRO A 349 -18.78 8.20 -12.61
C PRO A 349 -19.90 8.33 -11.55
N GLY A 350 -19.61 8.05 -10.27
CA GLY A 350 -20.62 7.96 -9.23
C GLY A 350 -21.36 6.63 -9.24
N ALA A 351 -22.55 6.59 -8.64
CA ALA A 351 -23.39 5.39 -8.66
C ALA A 351 -24.89 5.73 -8.81
N PRO A 352 -25.65 4.90 -9.55
CA PRO A 352 -27.05 5.15 -9.81
C PRO A 352 -27.94 4.85 -8.59
N ALA A 353 -29.17 5.35 -8.66
CA ALA A 353 -30.24 5.06 -7.70
C ALA A 353 -30.76 3.62 -7.85
N ALA A 354 -29.96 2.64 -7.44
CA ALA A 354 -30.22 1.21 -7.60
C ALA A 354 -30.12 0.45 -6.27
N ALA A 355 -30.64 -0.79 -6.25
CA ALA A 355 -30.49 -1.69 -5.11
C ALA A 355 -29.14 -2.43 -5.10
N HIS A 356 -28.49 -2.53 -6.26
CA HIS A 356 -27.17 -3.11 -6.44
C HIS A 356 -26.38 -2.23 -7.39
N TRP A 357 -25.07 -2.13 -7.16
CA TRP A 357 -24.14 -1.46 -8.06
C TRP A 357 -23.18 -2.48 -8.65
N ALA A 358 -23.10 -2.51 -9.98
CA ALA A 358 -22.04 -3.25 -10.64
C ALA A 358 -20.71 -2.51 -10.45
N LEU A 359 -19.69 -3.22 -9.99
CA LEU A 359 -18.38 -2.62 -9.77
C LEU A 359 -17.70 -2.21 -11.07
N CYS A 360 -18.04 -2.84 -12.19
CA CYS A 360 -17.57 -2.41 -13.49
C CYS A 360 -18.01 -0.98 -13.84
N ASP A 361 -19.18 -0.56 -13.36
CA ASP A 361 -19.68 0.81 -13.57
C ASP A 361 -19.11 1.77 -12.54
N VAL A 362 -19.13 1.41 -11.26
CA VAL A 362 -18.72 2.32 -10.17
C VAL A 362 -17.20 2.51 -10.11
N LEU A 363 -16.43 1.45 -10.36
CA LEU A 363 -14.96 1.47 -10.43
C LEU A 363 -14.47 1.56 -11.88
N ALA A 364 -15.19 2.28 -12.75
CA ALA A 364 -14.81 2.44 -14.15
C ALA A 364 -13.51 3.23 -14.35
N THR A 365 -13.22 4.18 -13.46
CA THR A 365 -12.08 5.11 -13.61
C THR A 365 -10.95 4.83 -12.63
N LEU A 366 -11.27 4.41 -11.40
CA LEU A 366 -10.32 4.17 -10.33
C LEU A 366 -10.59 2.82 -9.65
N PRO A 367 -9.56 2.15 -9.11
CA PRO A 367 -9.72 0.89 -8.38
C PRO A 367 -10.25 1.08 -6.94
N VAL A 368 -10.73 2.30 -6.65
CA VAL A 368 -11.32 2.77 -5.39
C VAL A 368 -12.41 3.81 -5.70
N ALA A 369 -13.39 3.96 -4.82
CA ALA A 369 -14.40 5.03 -4.92
C ALA A 369 -14.75 5.61 -3.55
N LEU A 370 -15.09 6.90 -3.54
CA LEU A 370 -15.68 7.58 -2.39
C LEU A 370 -16.98 8.25 -2.81
N LEU A 371 -18.08 7.54 -2.67
CA LEU A 371 -19.39 8.00 -3.08
C LEU A 371 -20.04 8.82 -1.97
N ALA A 372 -20.69 9.92 -2.32
CA ALA A 372 -21.42 10.75 -1.39
C ALA A 372 -22.85 11.02 -1.87
N ALA A 373 -23.80 10.99 -0.94
CA ALA A 373 -25.20 11.34 -1.19
C ALA A 373 -25.81 12.05 0.01
N LYS A 374 -26.63 13.06 -0.27
CA LYS A 374 -27.43 13.72 0.77
C LYS A 374 -28.53 12.80 1.29
N GLY A 375 -28.92 13.01 2.54
CA GLY A 375 -30.14 12.44 3.10
C GLY A 375 -31.35 12.80 2.24
N ARG A 376 -32.38 11.95 2.25
CA ARG A 376 -33.67 12.34 1.67
C ARG A 376 -34.25 13.42 2.56
N THR A 377 -34.41 14.64 2.05
CA THR A 377 -35.25 15.63 2.70
C THR A 377 -36.66 15.03 2.82
N PRO A 378 -37.27 15.03 4.01
CA PRO A 378 -38.60 14.47 4.22
C PRO A 378 -39.67 15.09 3.34
#